data_AF-A0A3D0PFS8-F1
#
_entry.id   AF-A0A3D0PFS8-F1
#
_cell.length_a   1.000
_cell.length_b   1.000
_cell.length_c   1.000
_cell.angle_alpha   90.00
_cell.angle_beta   90.00
_cell.angle_gamma   90.00
#
_symmetry.space_group_name_H-M   'P 1'
#
loop_
_entity.id
_entity.type
_entity.pdbx_description
1 polymer ?
#
loop_
_entity_poly.entity_id
_entity_poly.type
_entity_poly.pdbx_seq_one_letter_code
_entity_poly.pdbx_strand_id
1 'polypeptide(L)'
;SDLFERWYDTRLGPKKEAQSYTLLAADLQLTAHAVLFISDSSGELAAAQAAGLQICGSQRPGNPETLSAKWPVVVSSLEALAPSGPPGLR
;
A
#
# COMPACT_ATOMS: atom_id res chain seq x y z
N SER A 1 19.54 12.15 -5.11
CA SER A 1 18.10 11.95 -5.31
C SER A 1 17.55 11.39 -4.03
N ASP A 2 16.59 12.07 -3.42
CA ASP A 2 15.94 11.55 -2.21
C ASP A 2 14.90 10.53 -2.64
N LEU A 3 14.92 9.34 -2.02
CA LEU A 3 14.00 8.25 -2.31
C LEU A 3 12.58 8.49 -1.75
N PHE A 4 12.40 9.57 -0.98
CA PHE A 4 11.18 9.88 -0.24
C PHE A 4 10.82 11.35 -0.39
N GLU A 5 9.54 11.62 -0.63
CA GLU A 5 9.03 12.99 -0.80
C GLU A 5 8.24 13.49 0.42
N ARG A 6 7.55 12.58 1.14
CA ARG A 6 6.66 12.92 2.26
C ARG A 6 6.66 11.83 3.32
N TRP A 7 6.27 12.22 4.54
CA TRP A 7 6.20 11.36 5.72
C TRP A 7 4.86 11.50 6.42
N TYR A 8 4.29 10.36 6.82
CA TYR A 8 3.01 10.29 7.50
C TYR A 8 3.16 9.51 8.80
N ASP A 9 2.48 9.99 9.85
CA ASP A 9 2.48 9.38 11.18
C ASP A 9 1.07 9.39 11.78
N THR A 10 0.96 9.07 13.06
CA THR A 10 -0.31 8.94 13.78
C THR A 10 -1.11 10.24 13.91
N ARG A 11 -0.55 11.40 13.52
CA ARG A 11 -1.30 12.67 13.44
C ARG A 11 -2.43 12.62 12.41
N LEU A 12 -2.35 11.73 11.42
CA LEU A 12 -3.45 11.48 10.48
C LEU A 12 -4.54 10.53 11.02
N GLY A 13 -4.27 9.90 12.16
CA GLY A 13 -5.14 8.91 12.80
C GLY A 13 -4.52 7.51 12.88
N PRO A 14 -5.26 6.54 13.44
CA PRO A 14 -4.81 5.16 13.55
C PRO A 14 -4.62 4.50 12.18
N LYS A 15 -3.57 3.66 12.06
CA LYS A 15 -3.25 2.96 10.79
C LYS A 15 -4.28 1.91 10.37
N LYS A 16 -5.21 1.53 11.26
CA LYS A 16 -6.26 0.54 10.97
C LYS A 16 -7.62 1.19 10.70
N GLU A 17 -7.66 2.49 10.47
CA GLU A 17 -8.87 3.25 10.13
C GLU A 17 -8.77 3.83 8.72
N ALA A 18 -9.84 3.67 7.92
CA ALA A 18 -9.86 4.10 6.53
C ALA A 18 -9.64 5.61 6.37
N GLN A 19 -10.10 6.42 7.33
CA GLN A 19 -9.98 7.87 7.29
C GLN A 19 -8.52 8.35 7.18
N SER A 20 -7.58 7.67 7.83
CA SER A 20 -6.14 7.98 7.74
C SER A 20 -5.63 7.95 6.29
N TYR A 21 -6.13 7.00 5.50
CA TYR A 21 -5.74 6.81 4.10
C TYR A 21 -6.49 7.75 3.16
N THR A 22 -7.74 8.10 3.46
CA THR A 22 -8.47 9.15 2.74
C THR A 22 -7.76 10.51 2.88
N LEU A 23 -7.33 10.86 4.09
CA LEU A 23 -6.60 12.09 4.35
C LEU A 23 -5.22 12.08 3.68
N LEU A 24 -4.52 10.95 3.69
CA LEU A 24 -3.24 10.78 2.99
C LEU A 24 -3.39 11.02 1.48
N ALA A 25 -4.37 10.41 0.82
CA ALA A 25 -4.60 10.60 -0.61
C ALA A 25 -4.95 12.07 -0.95
N ALA A 26 -5.72 12.72 -0.06
CA ALA A 26 -6.05 14.14 -0.20
C ALA A 26 -4.81 15.05 -0.07
N ASP A 27 -3.91 14.79 0.88
CA ASP A 27 -2.65 15.54 1.04
C ASP A 27 -1.72 15.37 -0.18
N LEU A 28 -1.67 14.16 -0.74
CA LEU A 28 -0.97 13.87 -1.99
C LEU A 28 -1.62 14.53 -3.22
N GLN A 29 -2.85 15.04 -3.10
CA GLN A 29 -3.65 15.55 -4.22
C GLN A 29 -3.87 14.49 -5.31
N LEU A 30 -4.02 13.23 -4.90
CA LEU A 30 -4.26 12.10 -5.79
C LEU A 30 -5.63 11.48 -5.51
N THR A 31 -6.20 10.82 -6.52
CA THR A 31 -7.33 9.91 -6.27
C THR A 31 -6.84 8.69 -5.50
N ALA A 32 -7.66 8.17 -4.59
CA ALA A 32 -7.30 7.00 -3.78
C ALA A 32 -6.76 5.84 -4.63
N HIS A 33 -7.42 5.54 -5.75
CA HIS A 33 -7.05 4.44 -6.64
C HIS A 33 -5.74 4.68 -7.43
N ALA A 34 -5.16 5.89 -7.38
CA ALA A 34 -3.83 6.16 -7.95
C ALA A 34 -2.70 5.86 -6.96
N VAL A 35 -3.02 5.48 -5.72
CA VAL A 35 -2.04 5.20 -4.66
C VAL A 35 -1.99 3.70 -4.39
N LEU A 36 -0.81 3.10 -4.52
CA LEU A 36 -0.51 1.75 -4.07
C LEU A 36 0.02 1.79 -2.64
N PHE A 37 -0.70 1.17 -1.70
CA PHE A 37 -0.28 0.99 -0.33
C PHE A 37 0.31 -0.41 -0.11
N ILE A 38 1.50 -0.48 0.48
CA ILE A 38 2.21 -1.73 0.76
C ILE A 38 2.38 -1.88 2.27
N SER A 39 1.88 -2.97 2.85
CA SER A 39 1.97 -3.22 4.29
C SER A 39 2.02 -4.71 4.59
N ASP A 40 2.63 -5.07 5.72
CA ASP A 40 2.65 -6.42 6.27
C ASP A 40 1.48 -6.72 7.22
N SER A 41 0.62 -5.74 7.53
CA SER A 41 -0.52 -5.91 8.43
C SER A 41 -1.85 -6.03 7.68
N SER A 42 -2.60 -7.12 7.91
CA SER A 42 -3.92 -7.31 7.30
C SER A 42 -4.93 -6.24 7.71
N GLY A 43 -4.82 -5.70 8.93
CA GLY A 43 -5.69 -4.62 9.39
C GLY A 43 -5.46 -3.30 8.65
N GLU A 44 -4.21 -2.98 8.37
CA GLU A 44 -3.84 -1.78 7.59
C GLU A 44 -4.24 -1.93 6.12
N LEU A 45 -4.02 -3.10 5.53
CA LEU A 45 -4.47 -3.41 4.16
C LEU A 45 -5.99 -3.27 4.01
N ALA A 46 -6.77 -3.76 4.98
CA ALA A 46 -8.22 -3.61 4.98
C ALA A 46 -8.66 -2.14 5.07
N ALA A 47 -8.00 -1.34 5.92
CA ALA A 47 -8.30 0.08 6.07
C ALA A 47 -7.98 0.87 4.79
N ALA A 48 -6.81 0.63 4.18
CA ALA A 48 -6.42 1.25 2.92
C ALA A 48 -7.36 0.86 1.77
N GLN A 49 -7.73 -0.42 1.66
CA GLN A 49 -8.69 -0.88 0.67
C GLN A 49 -10.08 -0.23 0.87
N ALA A 50 -10.56 -0.12 2.11
CA ALA A 50 -11.83 0.53 2.42
C ALA A 50 -11.83 2.03 2.08
N ALA A 51 -10.66 2.68 2.11
CA ALA A 51 -10.47 4.06 1.63
C ALA A 51 -10.33 4.18 0.10
N GLY A 52 -10.34 3.05 -0.63
CA GLY A 52 -10.26 3.00 -2.09
C GLY A 52 -8.85 3.00 -2.66
N LEU A 53 -7.81 2.78 -1.84
CA LEU A 53 -6.44 2.64 -2.33
C LEU A 53 -6.22 1.28 -2.99
N GLN A 54 -5.28 1.22 -3.92
CA GLN A 54 -4.71 -0.07 -4.33
C GLN A 54 -3.86 -0.62 -3.18
N ILE A 55 -3.85 -1.94 -2.99
CA ILE A 55 -3.13 -2.57 -1.88
C ILE A 55 -2.25 -3.72 -2.36
N CYS A 56 -1.13 -3.92 -1.69
CA CYS A 56 -0.27 -5.08 -1.84
C CYS A 56 0.26 -5.52 -0.47
N GLY A 57 0.09 -6.80 -0.14
CA GLY A 57 0.68 -7.36 1.07
C GLY A 57 2.20 -7.55 0.91
N SER A 58 2.97 -7.19 1.93
CA SER A 58 4.39 -7.56 2.00
C SER A 58 4.57 -8.71 2.99
N GLN A 59 4.91 -9.91 2.49
CA GLN A 59 5.15 -11.09 3.32
C GLN A 59 6.64 -11.42 3.34
N ARG A 60 7.28 -11.23 4.50
CA ARG A 60 8.69 -11.57 4.72
C ARG A 60 8.84 -12.61 5.85
N PRO A 61 9.97 -13.33 5.91
CA PRO A 61 10.27 -14.19 7.05
C PRO A 61 10.19 -13.40 8.36
N GLY A 62 9.43 -13.91 9.33
CA GLY A 62 9.24 -13.28 10.65
C GLY A 62 8.00 -12.39 10.79
N ASN A 63 7.27 -12.11 9.70
CA ASN A 63 5.99 -11.41 9.80
C ASN A 63 4.99 -12.26 10.60
N PRO A 64 4.21 -11.66 11.52
CA PRO A 64 3.34 -12.40 12.43
C PRO A 64 2.07 -12.95 11.75
N GLU A 65 1.66 -12.32 10.64
CA GLU A 65 0.45 -12.68 9.90
C GLU A 65 0.80 -13.38 8.59
N THR A 66 -0.03 -14.35 8.17
CA THR A 66 0.03 -14.95 6.83
C THR A 66 -0.97 -14.24 5.92
N LEU A 67 -0.49 -13.31 5.10
CA LEU A 67 -1.33 -12.43 4.28
C LEU A 67 -1.96 -13.11 3.08
N SER A 68 -1.26 -14.08 2.48
CA SER A 68 -1.70 -14.79 1.27
C SER A 68 -2.99 -15.59 1.44
N ALA A 69 -3.41 -15.82 2.69
CA ALA A 69 -4.70 -16.45 2.99
C ALA A 69 -5.91 -15.53 2.72
N LYS A 70 -5.71 -14.21 2.73
CA LYS A 70 -6.79 -13.21 2.61
C LYS A 70 -6.60 -12.25 1.43
N TRP A 71 -5.36 -11.90 1.11
CA TRP A 71 -5.06 -10.85 0.15
C TRP A 71 -4.52 -11.46 -1.16
N PRO A 72 -5.05 -11.04 -2.33
CA PRO A 72 -4.73 -11.69 -3.61
C PRO A 72 -3.35 -11.31 -4.16
N VAL A 73 -2.81 -10.15 -3.77
CA VAL A 73 -1.50 -9.66 -4.23
C VAL A 73 -0.59 -9.53 -3.02
N VAL A 74 0.36 -10.46 -2.91
CA VAL A 74 1.33 -10.50 -1.82
C VAL A 74 2.71 -10.76 -2.39
N VAL A 75 3.69 -9.93 -2.02
CA VAL A 75 5.08 -10.03 -2.48
C VAL A 75 6.05 -10.17 -1.32
N SER A 76 7.16 -10.86 -1.55
CA SER A 76 8.27 -10.95 -0.59
C SER A 76 9.37 -9.92 -0.85
N SER A 77 9.41 -9.33 -2.05
CA SER A 77 10.37 -8.30 -2.49
C SER A 77 9.67 -7.23 -3.32
N LEU A 78 10.15 -5.98 -3.23
CA LEU A 78 9.65 -4.87 -4.06
C LEU A 78 10.07 -5.01 -5.54
N GLU A 79 11.10 -5.81 -5.84
CA GLU A 79 11.48 -6.12 -7.23
C GLU A 79 10.34 -6.80 -8.01
N ALA A 80 9.46 -7.53 -7.30
CA ALA A 80 8.29 -8.18 -7.89
C ALA A 80 7.16 -7.18 -8.22
N LEU A 81 7.25 -5.93 -7.77
CA LEU A 81 6.30 -4.85 -8.08
C LEU A 81 6.76 -4.01 -9.27
N ALA A 82 7.83 -4.41 -9.97
CA ALA A 82 8.31 -3.70 -11.13
C ALA A 82 7.12 -3.40 -12.08
N PRO A 83 6.94 -2.15 -12.52
CA PRO A 83 5.88 -1.83 -13.45
C PRO A 83 6.02 -2.77 -14.63
N SER A 84 4.91 -3.39 -15.05
CA SER A 84 4.88 -4.08 -16.34
C SER A 84 5.47 -3.09 -17.34
N GLY A 85 6.62 -3.43 -17.93
CA GLY A 85 7.25 -2.59 -18.95
C GLY A 85 6.21 -2.17 -19.99
N PRO A 86 6.37 -1.01 -20.64
CA PRO A 86 5.35 -0.49 -21.54
C PRO A 86 4.90 -1.58 -22.53
N PRO A 87 3.58 -1.80 -22.71
CA PRO A 87 3.10 -2.75 -23.69
C PRO A 87 3.45 -2.22 -25.09
N GLY A 88 4.39 -2.87 -25.76
CA GLY A 88 4.65 -2.69 -27.19
C GLY A 88 5.75 -1.70 -27.55
N LEU A 89 6.96 -2.22 -27.71
CA LEU A 89 7.82 -1.87 -28.86
C LEU A 89 7.99 -3.15 -29.69
N ARG A 90 7.07 -3.32 -30.65
CA ARG A 90 7.26 -4.11 -31.87
C ARG A 90 6.87 -3.22 -33.04
#